data_AF-A0A1F7HDR5-F1
#
_entry.id   AF-A0A1F7HDR5-F1
#
_cell.length_a   1.000
_cell.length_b   1.000
_cell.length_c   1.000
_cell.angle_alpha   90.00
_cell.angle_beta   90.00
_cell.angle_gamma   90.00
#
_symmetry.space_group_name_H-M   'P 1'
#
loop_
_entity.id
_entity.type
_entity.pdbx_description
1 polymer ?
#
loop_
_entity_poly.entity_id
_entity_poly.type
_entity_poly.pdbx_seq_one_letter_code
_entity_poly.pdbx_strand_id
1 'polypeptide(L)'
;MQTTLEKVCAILGYSPQESEDIMKLYVETILFNHAAEIIEMIHADKKTEFESRLSAKDVNPDDVVMWLKDTLNLSPEQSTRLSTMIDQSSREFFVKLFENISEDKKSQILSILPKK
;
A
#
# COMPACT_ATOMS: atom_id res chain seq x y z
N MET A 1 5.19 -16.86 4.59
CA MET A 1 6.30 -16.09 5.18
C MET A 1 5.68 -14.78 5.67
N GLN A 2 5.78 -14.43 6.95
CA GLN A 2 5.10 -13.22 7.46
C GLN A 2 5.69 -11.95 6.83
N THR A 3 4.83 -11.07 6.32
CA THR A 3 5.23 -9.78 5.75
C THR A 3 5.74 -8.83 6.84
N THR A 4 6.53 -7.81 6.46
CA THR A 4 7.00 -6.79 7.41
C THR A 4 5.83 -6.09 8.11
N LEU A 5 4.72 -5.90 7.39
CA LEU A 5 3.53 -5.23 7.91
C LEU A 5 2.74 -6.12 8.90
N GLU A 6 2.65 -7.42 8.66
CA GLU A 6 2.08 -8.38 9.62
C GLU A 6 2.88 -8.41 10.92
N LYS A 7 4.22 -8.36 10.84
CA LYS A 7 5.10 -8.28 12.02
C LYS A 7 4.91 -6.99 12.80
N VAL A 8 4.75 -5.86 12.09
CA VAL A 8 4.42 -4.57 12.70
C VAL A 8 3.08 -4.65 13.44
N CYS A 9 2.03 -5.20 12.81
CA CYS A 9 0.72 -5.29 13.43
C CYS A 9 0.73 -6.17 14.68
N ALA A 10 1.49 -7.27 14.64
CA ALA A 10 1.71 -8.12 15.82
C ALA A 10 2.39 -7.38 16.98
N ILE A 11 3.40 -6.54 16.72
CA ILE A 11 4.08 -5.71 17.75
C ILE A 11 3.11 -4.67 18.35
N LEU A 12 2.20 -4.15 17.53
CA LEU A 12 1.18 -3.22 17.99
C LEU A 12 0.11 -3.89 18.86
N GLY A 13 0.01 -5.22 18.80
CA GLY A 13 -0.95 -6.02 19.56
C GLY A 13 -2.25 -6.28 18.80
N TYR A 14 -2.27 -6.04 17.49
CA TYR A 14 -3.40 -6.41 16.65
C TYR A 14 -3.46 -7.93 16.50
N SER A 15 -4.67 -8.46 16.56
CA SER A 15 -4.96 -9.83 16.18
C SER A 15 -4.65 -10.06 14.68
N PRO A 16 -4.53 -11.32 14.23
CA PRO A 16 -4.37 -11.62 12.81
C PRO A 16 -5.49 -11.02 11.95
N GLN A 17 -6.74 -11.03 12.45
CA GLN A 17 -7.88 -10.47 11.73
C GLN A 17 -7.79 -8.94 11.62
N GLU A 18 -7.46 -8.24 12.70
CA GLU A 18 -7.25 -6.78 12.67
C GLU A 18 -6.06 -6.40 11.79
N SER A 19 -5.03 -7.25 11.75
CA SER A 19 -3.88 -7.07 10.86
C SER A 19 -4.31 -7.18 9.39
N GLU A 20 -5.14 -8.17 9.04
CA GLU A 20 -5.73 -8.27 7.70
C GLU A 20 -6.61 -7.07 7.34
N ASP A 21 -7.41 -6.58 8.29
CA ASP A 21 -8.27 -5.41 8.05
C ASP A 21 -7.45 -4.12 7.87
N ILE A 22 -6.36 -3.94 8.62
CA ILE A 22 -5.41 -2.82 8.44
C ILE A 22 -4.67 -2.94 7.11
N MET A 23 -4.28 -4.16 6.71
CA MET A 23 -3.67 -4.42 5.39
C MET A 23 -4.64 -4.03 4.27
N LYS A 24 -5.89 -4.46 4.36
CA LYS A 24 -6.93 -4.08 3.39
C LYS A 24 -7.11 -2.58 3.35
N LEU A 25 -7.25 -1.92 4.50
CA LEU A 25 -7.40 -0.47 4.58
C LEU A 25 -6.19 0.26 3.97
N TYR A 26 -4.97 -0.21 4.22
CA TYR A 26 -3.74 0.34 3.64
C TYR A 26 -3.75 0.24 2.10
N VAL A 27 -4.05 -0.95 1.59
CA VAL A 27 -4.12 -1.22 0.15
C VAL A 27 -5.25 -0.41 -0.50
N GLU A 28 -6.42 -0.37 0.12
CA GLU A 28 -7.59 0.37 -0.34
C GLU A 28 -7.39 1.88 -0.31
N THR A 29 -6.83 2.42 0.76
CA THR A 29 -6.76 3.87 0.94
C THR A 29 -5.62 4.48 0.13
N ILE A 30 -4.49 3.79 0.02
CA ILE A 30 -3.26 4.38 -0.53
C ILE A 30 -3.02 3.90 -1.95
N LEU A 31 -3.11 2.60 -2.19
CA LEU A 31 -2.86 2.07 -3.52
C LEU A 31 -4.03 2.41 -4.46
N PHE A 32 -5.28 2.24 -4.01
CA PHE A 32 -6.42 2.35 -4.91
C PHE A 32 -6.78 3.79 -5.24
N ASN A 33 -6.73 4.72 -4.28
CA ASN A 33 -7.03 6.13 -4.55
C ASN A 33 -6.01 6.74 -5.54
N HIS A 34 -4.72 6.55 -5.30
CA HIS A 34 -3.67 7.12 -6.17
C HIS A 34 -3.63 6.47 -7.54
N ALA A 35 -3.82 5.15 -7.62
CA ALA A 35 -3.86 4.48 -8.91
C ALA A 35 -5.14 4.80 -9.71
N ALA A 36 -6.29 4.95 -9.05
CA ALA A 36 -7.53 5.38 -9.71
C ALA A 36 -7.38 6.79 -10.31
N GLU A 37 -6.76 7.72 -9.59
CA GLU A 37 -6.46 9.07 -10.12
C GLU A 37 -5.58 9.01 -11.37
N ILE A 38 -4.53 8.18 -11.37
CA ILE A 38 -3.65 8.05 -12.53
C ILE A 38 -4.36 7.37 -13.71
N ILE A 39 -5.16 6.34 -13.46
CA ILE A 39 -5.92 5.67 -14.52
C ILE A 39 -6.93 6.64 -15.13
N GLU A 40 -7.67 7.40 -14.32
CA GLU A 40 -8.64 8.37 -14.81
C GLU A 40 -7.97 9.47 -15.65
N MET A 41 -6.74 9.86 -15.31
CA MET A 41 -5.97 10.85 -16.07
C MET A 41 -5.41 10.34 -17.40
N ILE A 42 -5.11 9.05 -17.53
CA ILE A 42 -4.35 8.50 -18.67
C ILE A 42 -5.20 7.58 -19.55
N HIS A 43 -6.03 6.73 -18.94
CA HIS A 43 -6.85 5.72 -19.59
C HIS A 43 -8.18 5.54 -18.84
N ALA A 44 -9.09 6.51 -18.96
CA ALA A 44 -10.40 6.44 -18.29
C ALA A 44 -11.19 5.17 -18.64
N ASP A 45 -10.94 4.57 -19.81
CA ASP A 45 -11.49 3.29 -20.26
C ASP A 45 -10.98 2.08 -19.46
N LYS A 46 -9.84 2.22 -18.77
CA LYS A 46 -9.22 1.19 -17.92
C LYS A 46 -9.64 1.24 -16.46
N LYS A 47 -10.40 2.26 -16.05
CA LYS A 47 -10.88 2.42 -14.67
C LYS A 47 -11.69 1.20 -14.20
N THR A 48 -12.61 0.72 -15.01
CA THR A 48 -13.43 -0.46 -14.68
C THR A 48 -12.60 -1.75 -14.60
N GLU A 49 -11.59 -1.91 -15.47
CA GLU A 49 -10.68 -3.07 -15.40
C GLU A 49 -9.84 -3.02 -14.11
N PHE A 50 -9.39 -1.83 -13.73
CA PHE A 50 -8.69 -1.62 -12.48
C PHE A 50 -9.56 -1.94 -11.27
N GLU A 51 -10.74 -1.33 -11.13
CA GLU A 51 -11.69 -1.59 -10.04
C GLU A 51 -12.05 -3.09 -9.93
N SER A 52 -12.19 -3.79 -11.06
CA SER A 52 -12.43 -5.23 -11.07
C SER A 52 -11.24 -6.04 -10.52
N ARG A 53 -10.00 -5.62 -10.81
CA ARG A 53 -8.81 -6.24 -10.23
C ARG A 53 -8.73 -5.97 -8.73
N LEU A 54 -9.10 -4.76 -8.30
CA LEU A 54 -9.13 -4.37 -6.89
C LEU A 54 -10.20 -5.09 -6.06
N SER A 55 -11.29 -5.50 -6.70
CA SER A 55 -12.38 -6.24 -6.05
C SER A 55 -12.09 -7.74 -5.94
N ALA A 56 -10.92 -8.21 -6.38
CA ALA A 56 -10.54 -9.61 -6.27
C ALA A 56 -10.34 -10.00 -4.80
N LYS A 57 -10.75 -11.23 -4.46
CA LYS A 57 -10.76 -11.72 -3.08
C LYS A 57 -9.37 -11.74 -2.42
N ASP A 58 -8.32 -11.81 -3.25
CA ASP A 58 -6.92 -11.88 -2.85
C ASP A 58 -6.07 -10.88 -3.67
N VAL A 59 -6.37 -9.59 -3.56
CA VAL A 59 -5.57 -8.55 -4.23
C VAL A 59 -4.17 -8.51 -3.65
N ASN A 60 -3.19 -8.80 -4.50
CA ASN A 60 -1.78 -8.51 -4.25
C ASN A 60 -1.45 -7.10 -4.78
N PRO A 61 -1.04 -6.16 -3.91
CA PRO A 61 -0.63 -4.81 -4.31
C PRO A 61 0.46 -4.78 -5.38
N ASP A 62 1.42 -5.71 -5.32
CA ASP A 62 2.53 -5.77 -6.27
C ASP A 62 2.03 -6.14 -7.67
N ASP A 63 1.04 -7.03 -7.77
CA ASP A 63 0.43 -7.42 -9.04
C ASP A 63 -0.37 -6.27 -9.66
N VAL A 64 -1.03 -5.46 -8.82
CA VAL A 64 -1.74 -4.24 -9.26
C VAL A 64 -0.74 -3.20 -9.77
N VAL A 65 0.38 -3.00 -9.07
CA VAL A 65 1.45 -2.09 -9.49
C VAL A 65 2.11 -2.55 -10.79
N MET A 66 2.38 -3.85 -10.95
CA MET A 66 2.90 -4.40 -12.20
C MET A 66 1.91 -4.22 -13.34
N TRP A 67 0.62 -4.52 -13.14
CA TRP A 67 -0.40 -4.28 -14.16
C TRP A 67 -0.50 -2.80 -14.55
N LEU A 68 -0.42 -1.87 -13.60
CA LEU A 68 -0.41 -0.44 -13.88
C LEU A 68 0.79 -0.05 -14.76
N LYS A 69 1.98 -0.58 -14.47
CA LYS A 69 3.19 -0.34 -15.27
C LYS A 69 3.06 -0.89 -16.68
N ASP A 70 2.61 -2.13 -16.81
CA ASP A 70 2.56 -2.86 -18.08
C ASP A 70 1.38 -2.40 -18.97
N THR A 71 0.24 -2.08 -18.37
CA THR A 71 -1.01 -1.80 -19.11
C THR A 71 -1.19 -0.34 -19.46
N LEU A 72 -0.79 0.57 -18.57
CA LEU A 72 -0.89 2.01 -18.83
C LEU A 72 0.31 2.55 -19.62
N ASN A 73 1.31 1.69 -19.88
CA ASN A 73 2.52 2.03 -20.62
C ASN A 73 3.14 3.34 -20.12
N LEU A 74 3.17 3.50 -18.79
CA LEU A 74 3.55 4.76 -18.15
C LEU A 74 4.95 5.15 -18.57
N SER A 75 5.15 6.43 -18.90
CA SER A 75 6.51 6.94 -19.08
C SER A 75 7.32 6.72 -17.79
N PRO A 76 8.66 6.62 -17.88
CA PRO A 76 9.51 6.49 -16.69
C PRO A 76 9.24 7.59 -15.64
N GLU A 77 8.93 8.81 -16.09
CA GLU A 77 8.59 9.94 -15.25
C GLU A 77 7.24 9.74 -14.54
N GLN A 78 6.20 9.26 -15.25
CA GLN A 78 4.89 8.95 -14.67
C GLN A 78 4.97 7.80 -13.68
N SER A 79 5.73 6.74 -13.98
CA SER A 79 5.96 5.63 -13.07
C SER A 79 6.71 6.07 -11.80
N THR A 80 7.67 6.99 -11.94
CA THR A 80 8.41 7.55 -10.81
C THR A 80 7.50 8.40 -9.92
N ARG A 81 6.66 9.25 -10.53
CA ARG A 81 5.69 10.09 -9.83
C ARG A 81 4.66 9.25 -9.06
N LEU A 82 4.08 8.22 -9.68
CA LEU A 82 3.16 7.29 -9.01
C LEU A 82 3.82 6.61 -7.81
N SER A 83 5.03 6.07 -8.00
CA SER A 83 5.78 5.41 -6.93
C SER A 83 6.04 6.38 -5.76
N THR A 84 6.37 7.64 -6.06
CA THR A 84 6.61 8.67 -5.05
C THR A 84 5.35 9.03 -4.28
N MET A 85 4.19 9.14 -4.97
CA MET A 85 2.90 9.41 -4.33
C MET A 85 2.47 8.26 -3.41
N ILE A 86 2.61 7.02 -3.87
CA ILE A 86 2.34 5.82 -3.06
C ILE A 86 3.26 5.77 -1.84
N ASP A 87 4.56 6.01 -2.02
CA ASP A 87 5.54 6.02 -0.92
C ASP A 87 5.20 7.09 0.12
N GLN A 88 4.87 8.30 -0.32
CA GLN A 88 4.57 9.41 0.58
C GLN A 88 3.29 9.17 1.39
N SER A 89 2.21 8.75 0.74
CA SER A 89 0.97 8.43 1.45
C SER A 89 1.11 7.21 2.35
N SER A 90 1.89 6.21 1.95
CA SER A 90 2.26 5.09 2.83
C SER A 90 2.93 5.58 4.10
N ARG A 91 3.88 6.51 3.96
CA ARG A 91 4.59 7.11 5.08
C ARG A 91 3.66 7.86 6.02
N GLU A 92 2.72 8.64 5.49
CA GLU A 92 1.73 9.38 6.29
C GLU A 92 0.76 8.45 7.03
N PHE A 93 0.30 7.38 6.39
CA PHE A 93 -0.52 6.35 7.03
C PHE A 93 0.22 5.70 8.19
N PHE A 94 1.49 5.31 7.97
CA PHE A 94 2.30 4.73 9.04
C PHE A 94 2.58 5.72 10.16
N VAL A 95 2.87 6.99 9.86
CA VAL A 95 3.06 8.02 10.89
C VAL A 95 1.81 8.15 11.76
N LYS A 96 0.60 8.18 11.17
CA LYS A 96 -0.67 8.22 11.92
C LYS A 96 -0.93 6.94 12.72
N LEU A 97 -0.71 5.77 12.11
CA LEU A 97 -0.82 4.48 12.79
C LEU A 97 0.13 4.39 13.99
N PHE A 98 1.27 5.07 13.90
CA PHE A 98 2.34 5.04 14.88
C PHE A 98 2.41 6.26 15.83
N GLU A 99 1.48 7.21 15.71
CA GLU A 99 1.51 8.48 16.44
C GLU A 99 1.37 8.27 17.96
N ASN A 100 0.57 7.28 18.38
CA ASN A 100 0.23 7.02 19.78
C ASN A 100 0.89 5.76 20.37
N ILE A 101 1.92 5.20 19.73
CA ILE A 101 2.59 4.02 20.26
C ILE A 101 3.67 4.40 21.28
N SER A 102 3.87 3.54 22.28
CA SER A 102 4.99 3.62 23.21
C SER A 102 6.34 3.50 22.50
N GLU A 103 7.37 4.15 23.07
CA GLU A 103 8.75 4.11 22.57
C GLU A 103 9.32 2.68 22.48
N ASP A 104 8.90 1.80 23.39
CA ASP A 104 9.27 0.37 23.35
C ASP A 104 8.78 -0.33 22.08
N LYS A 105 7.51 -0.14 21.72
CA LYS A 105 6.93 -0.70 20.49
C LYS A 105 7.54 -0.07 19.24
N LYS A 106 7.87 1.24 19.26
CA LYS A 106 8.60 1.90 18.16
C LYS A 106 9.97 1.28 17.95
N SER A 107 10.72 1.01 19.03
CA SER A 107 12.03 0.38 18.96
C SER A 107 11.96 -1.03 18.37
N GLN A 108 10.96 -1.82 18.77
CA GLN A 108 10.70 -3.15 18.20
C GLN A 108 10.37 -3.07 16.70
N ILE A 109 9.51 -2.13 16.29
CA ILE A 109 9.18 -1.91 14.87
C ILE A 109 10.43 -1.53 14.06
N LEU A 110 11.24 -0.59 14.55
CA LEU A 110 12.49 -0.18 13.87
C LEU A 110 13.47 -1.33 13.69
N SER A 111 13.47 -2.32 14.59
CA SER A 111 14.36 -3.49 14.53
C SER A 111 14.00 -4.49 13.42
N ILE A 112 12.74 -4.49 12.96
CA ILE A 112 12.23 -5.42 11.93
C ILE A 112 12.12 -4.80 10.54
N LEU A 113 12.26 -3.47 10.43
CA LEU A 113 12.29 -2.79 9.14
C LEU A 113 13.58 -3.14 8.37
N PRO A 114 13.51 -3.32 7.04
CA PRO A 114 14.70 -3.50 6.22
C PRO A 114 15.63 -2.30 6.40
N LYS A 115 16.89 -2.56 6.76
CA LYS A 115 17.92 -1.50 6.77
C LYS A 115 18.26 -1.19 5.32
N LYS A 116 18.11 0.08 4.93
CA LYS A 116 18.61 0.59 3.65
C LYS A 116 20.13 0.55 3.60
#